data_AF-A0A1E7JQE7-F1
#
_entry.id   AF-A0A1E7JQE7-F1
#
_cell.length_a   1.000
_cell.length_b   1.000
_cell.length_c   1.000
_cell.angle_alpha   90.00
_cell.angle_beta   90.00
_cell.angle_gamma   90.00
#
_symmetry.space_group_name_H-M   'P 1'
#
loop_
_entity.id
_entity.type
_entity.pdbx_description
1 polymer ?
#
loop_
_entity_poly.entity_id
_entity_poly.type
_entity_poly.pdbx_seq_one_letter_code
_entity_poly.pdbx_strand_id
1 'polypeptide(L)'
;MAVTTLEHVPELPLPDDLPRLYTIRTLLLTLLTTVNAAIEEAEDPRPRAAARIPRRWCINWRRAPAGHTRVGVLHAADCMLATGQPVDARTVQAERRRDGRRIEPCEVCDPQLP
;
A
#
# COMPACT_ATOMS: atom_id res chain seq x y z
N MET A 1 7.26 -53.51 -14.92
CA MET A 1 6.63 -53.58 -13.58
C MET A 1 7.68 -54.01 -12.59
N ALA A 2 8.05 -53.15 -11.65
CA ALA A 2 8.84 -53.51 -10.48
C ALA A 2 8.36 -52.64 -9.31
N VAL A 3 7.81 -53.30 -8.29
CA VAL A 3 7.26 -52.72 -7.08
C VAL A 3 8.43 -52.28 -6.21
N THR A 4 8.58 -50.97 -5.97
CA THR A 4 9.58 -50.45 -5.03
C THR A 4 8.99 -50.53 -3.63
N THR A 5 9.65 -51.34 -2.81
CA THR A 5 9.39 -51.59 -1.40
C THR A 5 9.30 -50.28 -0.63
N LEU A 6 8.19 -50.05 0.08
CA LEU A 6 8.08 -48.97 1.07
C LEU A 6 9.10 -49.26 2.18
N GLU A 7 10.12 -48.42 2.29
CA GLU A 7 11.08 -48.45 3.40
C GLU A 7 10.31 -48.28 4.71
N HIS A 8 10.33 -49.34 5.53
CA HIS A 8 9.82 -49.30 6.89
C HIS A 8 10.74 -48.37 7.71
N VAL A 9 10.34 -47.11 7.83
CA VAL A 9 11.02 -46.16 8.73
C VAL A 9 10.78 -46.67 10.15
N PRO A 10 11.83 -47.08 10.89
CA PRO A 10 11.65 -47.52 12.27
C PRO A 10 11.07 -46.35 13.08
N GLU A 11 9.96 -46.61 13.78
CA GLU A 11 9.39 -45.66 14.75
C GLU A 11 10.42 -45.47 15.87
N LEU A 12 11.26 -44.44 15.74
CA LEU A 12 12.11 -44.00 16.82
C LEU A 12 11.20 -43.47 17.93
N PRO A 13 11.43 -43.87 19.20
CA PRO A 13 10.65 -43.33 20.31
C PRO A 13 10.76 -41.81 20.30
N LEU A 14 9.62 -41.14 20.47
CA LEU A 14 9.58 -39.69 20.53
C LEU A 14 10.54 -39.22 21.64
N PRO A 15 11.44 -38.25 21.38
CA PRO A 15 12.35 -37.75 22.40
C PRO A 15 11.57 -37.26 23.61
N ASP A 16 12.03 -37.56 24.82
CA ASP A 16 11.38 -37.10 26.06
C ASP A 16 11.25 -35.56 26.11
N ASP A 17 12.19 -34.87 25.43
CA ASP A 17 12.22 -33.41 25.30
C ASP A 17 11.33 -32.85 24.17
N LEU A 18 10.46 -33.67 23.56
CA LEU A 18 9.59 -33.25 22.46
C LEU A 18 8.78 -31.97 22.77
N PRO A 19 8.20 -31.78 23.98
CA PRO A 19 7.52 -30.53 24.33
C PRO A 19 8.46 -29.32 24.27
N ARG A 20 9.69 -29.46 24.77
CA ARG A 20 10.71 -28.42 24.75
C ARG A 20 11.15 -28.08 23.33
N LEU A 21 11.30 -29.09 22.46
CA LEU A 21 11.62 -28.91 21.05
C LEU A 21 10.51 -28.18 20.29
N TYR A 22 9.23 -28.45 20.60
CA TYR A 22 8.11 -27.68 20.06
C TYR A 22 8.13 -26.22 20.51
N THR A 23 8.47 -25.95 21.77
CA THR A 23 8.65 -24.58 22.27
C THR A 23 9.76 -23.85 21.53
N ILE A 24 10.93 -24.49 21.37
CA ILE A 24 12.07 -23.92 20.64
C ILE A 24 11.69 -23.65 19.19
N ARG A 25 11.05 -24.62 18.51
CA ARG A 25 10.58 -24.46 17.13
C ARG A 25 9.64 -23.27 16.99
N THR A 26 8.67 -23.15 17.90
CA THR A 26 7.70 -22.05 17.89
C THR A 26 8.40 -20.71 18.06
N LEU A 27 9.30 -20.60 19.04
CA LEU A 27 10.09 -19.40 19.27
C LEU A 27 10.91 -18.99 18.03
N LEU A 28 11.58 -19.94 17.40
CA LEU A 28 12.38 -19.70 16.20
C LEU A 28 11.53 -19.22 15.02
N LEU A 29 10.35 -19.81 14.83
CA LEU A 29 9.41 -19.36 13.79
C LEU A 29 8.90 -17.95 14.06
N THR A 30 8.60 -17.60 15.31
CA THR A 30 8.21 -16.24 15.69
C THR A 30 9.32 -15.24 15.39
N LEU A 31 10.56 -15.54 15.79
CA LEU A 31 11.72 -14.69 15.52
C LEU A 31 11.97 -14.54 14.02
N LEU A 32 11.85 -15.62 13.25
CA LEU A 32 12.00 -15.58 11.80
C LEU A 32 10.95 -14.68 11.14
N THR A 33 9.69 -14.76 11.59
CA THR A 33 8.63 -13.87 11.11
C THR A 33 8.95 -12.40 11.40
N THR A 34 9.49 -12.09 12.59
CA THR A 34 9.90 -10.72 12.93
C THR A 34 11.04 -10.22 12.04
N VAL A 35 12.04 -11.07 11.78
CA VAL A 35 13.16 -10.71 10.89
C VAL A 35 12.69 -10.49 9.46
N ASN A 36 11.84 -11.37 8.93
CA ASN A 36 11.30 -11.21 7.58
C ASN A 36 10.46 -9.93 7.44
N ALA A 37 9.64 -9.60 8.44
CA ALA A 37 8.89 -8.34 8.44
C ALA A 37 9.83 -7.11 8.45
N ALA A 38 10.95 -7.17 9.19
CA ALA A 38 11.94 -6.11 9.20
C ALA A 38 12.70 -5.97 7.87
N ILE A 39 12.94 -7.10 7.17
CA ILE A 39 13.52 -7.10 5.82
C ILE A 39 12.52 -6.49 4.82
N GLU A 40 11.27 -6.97 4.82
CA GLU A 40 10.21 -6.42 3.97
C GLU A 40 10.02 -4.91 4.20
N GLU A 41 10.10 -4.46 5.45
CA GLU A 41 10.01 -3.04 5.81
C GLU A 41 11.23 -2.21 5.38
N ALA A 42 12.42 -2.82 5.34
CA ALA A 42 13.63 -2.16 4.84
C ALA A 42 13.68 -2.14 3.31
N GLU A 43 13.09 -3.15 2.65
CA GLU A 43 13.05 -3.30 1.20
C GLU A 43 11.89 -2.55 0.54
N ASP A 44 10.79 -2.27 1.26
CA ASP A 44 9.70 -1.44 0.75
C ASP A 44 10.11 0.06 0.79
N PRO A 45 10.33 0.73 -0.36
CA PRO A 45 10.69 2.15 -0.40
C PRO A 45 9.51 3.07 -0.01
N ARG A 46 8.37 2.52 0.41
CA ARG A 46 7.24 3.29 0.90
C ARG A 46 7.54 3.79 2.31
N PRO A 47 7.46 5.11 2.57
CA PRO A 47 7.74 5.63 3.89
C PRO A 47 6.72 5.05 4.88
N ARG A 48 7.24 4.33 5.89
CA ARG A 48 6.53 3.91 7.11
C ARG A 48 5.55 5.00 7.50
N ALA A 49 4.27 4.63 7.61
CA ALA A 49 3.17 5.42 8.16
C ALA A 49 3.60 6.86 8.47
N ALA A 50 3.61 7.72 7.43
CA ALA A 50 3.63 9.15 7.67
C ALA A 50 2.58 9.39 8.75
N ALA A 51 2.97 10.07 9.83
CA ALA A 51 2.02 10.72 10.72
C ALA A 51 0.86 11.21 9.86
N ARG A 52 -0.39 11.06 10.32
CA ARG A 52 -1.62 11.46 9.63
C ARG A 52 -1.61 12.97 9.35
N ILE A 53 -0.68 13.42 8.52
CA ILE A 53 -0.65 14.70 7.86
C ILE A 53 -1.89 14.59 6.97
N PRO A 54 -2.88 15.46 7.14
CA PRO A 54 -4.05 15.44 6.27
C PRO A 54 -3.52 15.47 4.84
N ARG A 55 -3.74 14.37 4.09
CA ARG A 55 -3.33 14.29 2.69
C ARG A 55 -3.95 15.49 1.99
N ARG A 56 -3.12 16.47 1.62
CA ARG A 56 -3.56 17.61 0.81
C ARG A 56 -3.88 17.04 -0.57
N TRP A 57 -5.11 17.26 -1.03
CA TRP A 57 -5.55 16.79 -2.33
C TRP A 57 -5.45 17.93 -3.32
N CYS A 58 -4.86 17.67 -4.47
CA CYS A 58 -4.73 18.61 -5.57
C CYS A 58 -5.58 18.17 -6.77
N ILE A 59 -5.93 19.13 -7.62
CA ILE A 59 -6.61 18.85 -8.89
C ILE A 59 -5.85 19.44 -10.08
N ASN A 60 -5.64 18.62 -11.10
CA ASN A 60 -5.15 19.05 -12.40
C ASN A 60 -6.31 19.08 -13.41
N TRP A 61 -6.65 20.27 -13.92
CA TRP A 61 -7.71 20.44 -14.90
C TRP A 61 -7.21 20.26 -16.33
N ARG A 62 -7.87 19.41 -17.10
CA ARG A 62 -7.66 19.35 -18.55
C ARG A 62 -8.33 20.54 -19.23
N ARG A 63 -7.74 21.01 -20.33
CA ARG A 63 -8.40 21.99 -21.20
C ARG A 63 -9.65 21.35 -21.80
N ALA A 64 -10.77 22.06 -21.72
CA ALA A 64 -12.02 21.67 -22.35
C ALA A 64 -12.42 22.75 -23.36
N PRO A 65 -12.89 22.39 -24.57
CA PRO A 65 -13.49 23.31 -25.52
C PRO A 65 -14.74 24.01 -24.95
N ALA A 66 -15.14 25.13 -25.55
CA ALA A 66 -16.37 25.82 -25.17
C ALA A 66 -17.59 24.90 -25.36
N GLY A 67 -18.44 24.81 -24.34
CA GLY A 67 -19.61 23.93 -24.34
C GLY A 67 -19.33 22.48 -23.91
N HIS A 68 -18.11 22.16 -23.49
CA HIS A 68 -17.78 20.83 -22.94
C HIS A 68 -17.53 20.88 -21.43
N THR A 69 -17.91 19.80 -20.76
CA THR A 69 -17.69 19.65 -19.33
C THR A 69 -16.20 19.64 -19.03
N ARG A 70 -15.75 20.55 -18.16
CA ARG A 70 -14.38 20.59 -17.69
C ARG A 70 -14.11 19.37 -16.79
N VAL A 71 -13.08 18.61 -17.12
CA VAL A 71 -12.66 17.40 -16.39
C VAL A 71 -11.27 17.61 -15.82
N GLY A 72 -11.08 17.22 -14.56
CA GLY A 72 -9.79 17.24 -13.89
C GLY A 72 -9.46 15.88 -13.29
N VAL A 73 -8.22 15.70 -12.85
CA VAL A 73 -7.77 14.50 -12.15
C VAL A 73 -7.39 14.89 -10.73
N LEU A 74 -8.00 14.23 -9.74
CA LEU A 74 -7.68 14.41 -8.34
C LEU A 74 -6.45 13.55 -7.98
N HIS A 75 -5.48 14.14 -7.28
CA HIS A 75 -4.28 13.43 -6.83
C HIS A 75 -3.81 13.96 -5.47
N ALA A 76 -2.94 13.23 -4.78
CA ALA A 76 -2.29 13.74 -3.57
C ALA A 76 -1.25 14.83 -3.95
N ALA A 77 -1.05 15.83 -3.10
CA ALA A 77 -0.18 16.98 -3.38
C ALA A 77 1.30 16.60 -3.64
N ASP A 78 1.75 15.46 -3.13
CA ASP A 78 3.08 14.88 -3.31
C ASP A 78 3.16 13.88 -4.49
N CYS A 79 2.08 13.72 -5.24
CA CYS A 79 2.00 12.74 -6.31
C CYS A 79 2.72 13.24 -7.58
N MET A 80 3.82 12.59 -7.95
CA MET A 80 4.61 12.87 -9.17
C MET A 80 3.89 12.48 -10.48
N LEU A 81 2.76 11.78 -10.39
CA LEU A 81 2.01 11.24 -11.51
C LEU A 81 0.51 11.47 -11.28
N ALA A 82 -0.14 12.32 -12.08
CA ALA A 82 -1.58 12.58 -11.97
C ALA A 82 -2.42 11.40 -12.54
N THR A 83 -2.39 10.25 -11.88
CA THR A 83 -2.99 8.97 -12.33
C THR A 83 -4.36 8.68 -11.73
N GLY A 84 -5.01 9.68 -11.11
CA GLY A 84 -6.33 9.53 -10.52
C GLY A 84 -7.47 9.39 -11.54
N GLN A 85 -8.66 9.08 -11.02
CA GLN A 85 -9.87 9.05 -11.84
C GLN A 85 -10.28 10.46 -12.29
N PRO A 86 -10.76 10.62 -13.53
CA PRO A 86 -11.28 11.90 -14.00
C PRO A 86 -12.54 12.29 -13.22
N VAL A 87 -12.62 13.54 -12.80
CA VAL A 87 -13.74 14.13 -12.06
C VAL A 87 -14.16 15.44 -12.72
N ASP A 88 -15.45 15.73 -12.73
CA ASP A 88 -15.98 17.01 -13.20
C ASP A 88 -15.99 18.09 -12.11
N ALA A 89 -16.23 19.34 -12.53
CA ALA A 89 -16.34 20.48 -11.61
C ALA A 89 -17.41 20.32 -10.54
N ARG A 90 -18.52 19.62 -10.83
CA ARG A 90 -19.61 19.41 -9.88
C ARG A 90 -19.20 18.45 -8.77
N THR A 91 -18.51 17.38 -9.12
CA THR A 91 -18.00 16.35 -8.22
C THR A 91 -16.95 16.93 -7.29
N VAL A 92 -16.05 17.77 -7.81
CA VAL A 92 -15.03 18.47 -7.00
C VAL A 92 -15.68 19.41 -5.99
N GLN A 93 -16.73 20.14 -6.40
CA GLN A 93 -17.46 21.03 -5.50
C GLN A 93 -18.24 20.27 -4.44
N ALA A 94 -18.76 19.08 -4.75
CA ALA A 94 -19.39 18.21 -3.78
C ALA A 94 -18.38 17.68 -2.74
N GLU A 95 -17.19 17.26 -3.19
CA GLU A 95 -16.14 16.77 -2.29
C GLU A 95 -15.56 17.89 -1.40
N ARG A 96 -15.45 19.12 -1.89
CA ARG A 96 -15.05 20.29 -1.07
C ARG A 96 -16.02 20.60 0.08
N ARG A 97 -17.30 20.24 -0.08
CA ARG A 97 -18.35 20.47 0.94
C ARG A 97 -18.43 19.34 1.96
N ARG A 98 -17.72 18.23 1.73
CA ARG A 98 -17.65 17.10 2.65
C ARG A 98 -16.61 17.42 3.73
N ASP A 99 -17.06 17.48 4.99
CA ASP A 99 -16.24 17.91 6.13
C ASP A 99 -14.83 17.31 6.13
N GLY A 100 -13.83 18.18 6.30
CA GLY A 100 -12.42 17.80 6.48
C GLY A 100 -11.58 17.57 5.22
N ARG A 101 -12.13 17.74 4.00
CA ARG A 101 -11.37 17.57 2.74
C ARG A 101 -11.09 18.90 2.04
N ARG A 102 -9.87 19.41 2.16
CA ARG A 102 -9.39 20.60 1.43
C ARG A 102 -8.79 20.16 0.09
N ILE A 103 -9.44 20.55 -1.02
CA ILE A 103 -8.92 20.34 -2.38
C ILE A 103 -8.29 21.63 -2.90
N GLU A 104 -6.97 21.63 -2.97
CA GLU A 104 -6.12 22.76 -3.38
C GLU A 104 -5.75 22.67 -4.87
N PRO A 105 -5.31 23.77 -5.50
CA PRO A 105 -4.71 23.70 -6.84
C PRO A 105 -3.37 22.94 -6.80
N CYS A 106 -3.00 22.31 -7.92
CA CYS A 106 -1.70 21.63 -8.05
C CYS A 106 -0.61 22.62 -8.46
N GLU A 107 0.39 22.85 -7.61
CA GLU A 107 1.50 23.79 -7.88
C GLU A 107 2.42 23.35 -9.04
N VAL A 108 2.50 22.05 -9.33
CA VAL A 108 3.29 21.51 -10.46
C VAL A 108 2.58 21.75 -11.80
N CYS A 109 1.25 21.68 -11.80
CA CYS A 109 0.44 21.78 -13.01
C CYS A 109 -0.11 23.20 -13.23
N ASP A 110 -0.05 24.05 -12.22
CA ASP A 110 -0.38 25.48 -12.25
C ASP A 110 0.89 26.31 -12.00
N PRO A 111 1.91 26.24 -12.88
CA PRO A 111 2.94 27.27 -12.84
C PRO A 111 2.21 28.59 -13.05
N GLN A 112 2.38 29.54 -12.12
CA GLN A 112 1.73 30.84 -12.19
C GLN A 112 1.84 31.36 -13.63
N LEU A 113 0.70 31.41 -14.31
CA LEU A 113 0.61 32.12 -15.58
C LEU A 113 1.07 33.56 -15.29
N PRO A 114 2.01 34.11 -16.06
CA PRO A 114 2.49 35.47 -15.87
C PRO A 114 1.35 36.50 -15.90
#